data_AF-A0A1B9NFF8-F1
#
_entry.id   AF-A0A1B9NFF8-F1
#
_cell.length_a   1.000
_cell.length_b   1.000
_cell.length_c   1.000
_cell.angle_alpha   90.00
_cell.angle_beta   90.00
_cell.angle_gamma   90.00
#
_symmetry.space_group_name_H-M   'P 1'
#
loop_
_entity.id
_entity.type
_entity.pdbx_description
1 polymer ?
#
loop_
_entity_poly.entity_id
_entity_poly.type
_entity_poly.pdbx_seq_one_letter_code
_entity_poly.pdbx_strand_id
1 'polypeptide(L)' 'MENFLALLLLVNAAFNVIVWPRFWKRVSDDPRARDESGRPTRFLTVHAILIGLALLLALGSALAGGAVLIGWR' A
#
# COMPACT_ATOMS: atom_id res chain seq x y z
N MET A 1 -24.70 -5.61 7.50
CA MET A 1 -23.68 -6.02 6.51
C MET A 1 -22.74 -4.86 6.17
N GLU A 2 -23.27 -3.66 5.87
CA GLU A 2 -22.48 -2.48 5.50
C GLU A 2 -21.37 -2.14 6.51
N ASN A 3 -21.68 -2.10 7.81
CA ASN A 3 -20.68 -1.81 8.86
C ASN A 3 -19.54 -2.82 8.91
N PHE A 4 -19.83 -4.09 8.61
CA PHE A 4 -18.80 -5.13 8.56
C PHE A 4 -17.90 -4.94 7.34
N LEU A 5 -18.45 -4.61 6.17
CA LEU A 5 -17.67 -4.29 4.97
C LEU A 5 -16.81 -3.03 5.19
N ALA A 6 -17.35 -2.00 5.84
CA ALA A 6 -16.61 -0.80 6.20
C ALA A 6 -15.41 -1.14 7.10
N LEU A 7 -15.62 -1.98 8.13
CA LEU A 7 -14.54 -2.44 9.00
C LEU A 7 -13.47 -3.22 8.22
N LEU A 8 -13.86 -4.10 7.30
CA LEU A 8 -12.92 -4.83 6.45
C LEU A 8 -12.06 -3.89 5.58
N LEU A 9 -12.66 -2.85 5.00
CA LEU A 9 -11.94 -1.83 4.23
C LEU A 9 -10.94 -1.07 5.11
N LEU A 10 -11.33 -0.69 6.33
CA LEU A 10 -10.44 -0.01 7.26
C LEU A 10 -9.27 -0.90 7.73
N VAL A 11 -9.55 -2.17 8.00
CA VAL A 11 -8.50 -3.16 8.35
C VAL A 11 -7.55 -3.37 7.17
N ASN A 12 -8.07 -3.47 5.94
CA ASN A 12 -7.25 -3.53 4.73
C ASN A 12 -6.36 -2.29 4.60
N ALA A 13 -6.90 -1.10 4.81
CA ALA A 13 -6.12 0.15 4.76
C ALA A 13 -5.00 0.15 5.80
N ALA A 14 -5.32 -0.21 7.04
CA ALA A 14 -4.36 -0.29 8.13
C ALA A 14 -3.23 -1.30 7.82
N PHE A 15 -3.58 -2.50 7.35
CA PHE A 15 -2.60 -3.51 6.94
C PHE A 15 -1.61 -2.96 5.90
N ASN A 16 -2.11 -2.36 4.83
CA ASN A 16 -1.27 -1.85 3.74
C ASN A 16 -0.32 -0.74 4.22
N VAL A 17 -0.81 0.21 5.03
CA VAL A 17 -0.01 1.33 5.56
C VAL A 17 1.05 0.84 6.55
N ILE A 18 0.80 -0.24 7.29
CA ILE A 18 1.74 -0.79 8.29
C ILE A 18 2.82 -1.66 7.63
N VAL A 19 2.43 -2.51 6.68
CA VAL A 19 3.29 -3.56 6.13
C VAL A 19 4.15 -3.05 4.99
N TRP A 20 3.57 -2.36 4.01
CA TRP A 20 4.29 -2.04 2.78
C TRP A 20 5.45 -1.05 2.95
N PRO A 21 5.39 -0.01 3.80
CA PRO A 21 6.55 0.86 4.02
C PRO A 21 7.74 0.12 4.63
N ARG A 22 7.50 -0.85 5.53
CA ARG A 22 8.57 -1.70 6.08
C ARG A 22 9.14 -2.63 5.03
N PHE A 23 8.29 -3.21 4.20
CA PHE A 23 8.72 -4.06 3.10
C PHE A 23 9.52 -3.28 2.05
N TRP A 24 9.12 -2.04 1.74
CA TRP A 24 9.83 -1.17 0.81
C TRP A 24 11.28 -0.90 1.23
N LYS A 25 11.53 -0.72 2.54
CA LYS A 25 12.89 -0.59 3.06
C LYS A 25 13.75 -1.80 2.68
N ARG A 26 13.23 -3.01 2.93
CA ARG A 26 13.93 -4.26 2.55
C ARG A 26 14.15 -4.39 1.04
N VAL A 27 13.17 -4.00 0.23
CA VAL A 27 13.30 -4.03 -1.24
C VAL A 27 14.37 -3.05 -1.72
N SER A 28 14.42 -1.86 -1.13
CA SER A 28 15.38 -0.81 -1.51
C SER A 28 16.81 -1.17 -1.14
N ASP A 29 16.99 -1.94 -0.07
CA ASP A 29 18.29 -2.42 0.42
C ASP A 29 18.75 -3.73 -0.28
N ASP A 30 17.92 -4.35 -1.13
CA ASP A 30 18.26 -5.59 -1.85
C ASP A 30 19.36 -5.30 -2.90
N PRO A 31 20.40 -6.16 -3.03
CA PRO A 31 21.46 -5.97 -4.02
C PRO A 31 20.96 -5.86 -5.47
N ARG A 32 19.78 -6.41 -5.78
CA ARG A 32 19.17 -6.31 -7.12
C ARG A 32 18.49 -4.96 -7.38
N ALA A 33 18.30 -4.13 -6.36
CA ALA A 33 17.54 -2.88 -6.47
C ALA A 33 18.22 -1.84 -7.37
N ARG A 34 19.55 -1.83 -7.38
CA ARG A 34 20.35 -0.88 -8.15
C ARG A 34 21.41 -1.59 -8.98
N ASP A 35 21.71 -1.04 -10.14
CA ASP A 35 22.82 -1.51 -10.99
C ASP A 35 24.18 -1.01 -10.48
N GLU A 36 25.26 -1.42 -11.16
CA GLU A 36 26.64 -1.02 -10.83
C GLU A 36 26.87 0.50 -10.85
N SER A 37 26.04 1.25 -11.59
CA SER A 37 26.06 2.72 -11.63
C SER A 37 25.09 3.36 -10.62
N GLY A 38 24.46 2.57 -9.75
CA GLY A 38 23.50 3.03 -8.74
C GLY A 38 22.10 3.32 -9.28
N ARG A 39 21.80 3.02 -10.54
CA ARG A 39 20.49 3.31 -11.16
C ARG A 39 19.45 2.27 -10.76
N PRO A 40 18.17 2.66 -10.59
CA PRO A 40 17.11 1.71 -10.25
C PRO A 40 16.94 0.65 -11.35
N THR A 41 16.90 -0.62 -10.95
CA THR A 41 16.63 -1.73 -11.88
C THR A 41 15.13 -1.95 -12.03
N ARG A 42 14.73 -2.85 -12.95
CA ARG A 42 13.34 -3.31 -13.06
C ARG A 42 12.83 -3.93 -11.76
N PHE A 43 13.69 -4.60 -10.98
CA PHE A 43 13.30 -5.16 -9.70
C PHE A 43 12.76 -4.06 -8.77
N LEU A 44 13.50 -2.97 -8.61
CA LEU A 44 13.09 -1.85 -7.76
C LEU A 44 11.84 -1.15 -8.33
N THR A 45 11.81 -0.91 -9.64
CA THR A 45 10.69 -0.22 -10.30
C THR A 45 9.37 -0.98 -10.17
N VAL A 46 9.36 -2.30 -10.40
CA VAL A 46 8.14 -3.11 -10.27
C VAL A 46 7.61 -3.08 -8.84
N HIS A 47 8.49 -3.22 -7.84
CA HIS A 47 8.07 -3.16 -6.44
C HIS A 47 7.58 -1.77 -6.04
N ALA A 48 8.19 -0.70 -6.55
CA ALA A 48 7.73 0.65 -6.32
C ALA A 48 6.30 0.85 -6.82
N ILE A 49 5.99 0.35 -8.02
CA ILE A 49 4.65 0.41 -8.61
C ILE A 49 3.66 -0.42 -7.79
N LEU A 50 4.01 -1.67 -7.47
CA LEU A 50 3.14 -2.57 -6.70
C LEU A 50 2.79 -1.98 -5.33
N ILE A 51 3.79 -1.48 -4.60
CA ILE A 51 3.60 -0.85 -3.28
C ILE A 51 2.83 0.46 -3.42
N GLY A 52 3.13 1.28 -4.43
CA GLY A 52 2.42 2.53 -4.69
C GLY A 52 0.93 2.29 -4.94
N LEU A 53 0.58 1.31 -5.77
CA LEU A 53 -0.81 0.91 -6.00
C LEU A 53 -1.46 0.34 -4.74
N ALA A 54 -0.75 -0.46 -3.96
CA ALA A 54 -1.27 -0.99 -2.71
C ALA A 54 -1.60 0.13 -1.70
N LEU A 55 -0.77 1.16 -1.60
CA LEU A 55 -1.02 2.33 -0.75
C LEU A 55 -2.14 3.23 -1.30
N LEU A 56 -2.25 3.36 -2.62
CA LEU A 56 -3.37 4.07 -3.25
C LEU A 56 -4.71 3.36 -2.96
N LEU A 57 -4.74 2.03 -3.09
CA LEU A 57 -5.90 1.23 -2.72
C LEU A 57 -6.20 1.34 -1.22
N ALA A 58 -5.18 1.36 -0.37
CA ALA A 58 -5.36 1.58 1.07
C ALA A 58 -6.04 2.93 1.37
N LEU A 59 -5.63 4.00 0.68
CA LEU A 59 -6.27 5.31 0.79
C LEU A 59 -7.73 5.25 0.34
N GLY A 60 -8.02 4.62 -0.80
CA GLY A 60 -9.39 4.40 -1.27
C GLY A 60 -10.24 3.62 -0.26
N SER A 61 -9.69 2.53 0.30
CA SER A 61 -10.34 1.72 1.34
C SER A 61 -10.61 2.54 2.61
N ALA A 62 -9.67 3.39 3.03
CA ALA A 62 -9.84 4.25 4.20
C ALA A 62 -10.97 5.28 3.99
N LEU A 63 -10.97 5.94 2.83
CA LEU A 63 -12.01 6.92 2.48
C LEU A 63 -13.38 6.27 2.36
N ALA A 64 -13.49 5.14 1.66
CA ALA A 64 -14.76 4.43 1.48
C ALA A 64 -15.30 3.86 2.81
N GLY A 65 -14.46 3.20 3.60
CA GLY A 65 -14.84 2.70 4.92
C GLY A 65 -15.25 3.83 5.87
N GLY A 66 -14.48 4.93 5.89
CA GLY A 66 -14.79 6.11 6.68
C GLY A 66 -16.11 6.77 6.27
N ALA A 67 -16.35 6.95 4.96
CA ALA A 67 -17.58 7.52 4.42
C ALA A 67 -18.83 6.76 4.90
N VAL A 68 -18.80 5.42 4.84
CA VAL A 68 -19.90 4.58 5.34
C VAL A 68 -20.14 4.80 6.84
N LEU A 69 -19.08 4.84 7.65
CA LEU A 69 -19.21 5.01 9.11
C LEU A 69 -19.74 6.38 9.53
N ILE A 70 -19.43 7.43 8.76
CA ILE A 70 -19.91 8.80 9.04
C ILE A 70 -21.25 9.12 8.35
N GLY A 71 -21.82 8.16 7.61
CA GLY A 71 -23.10 8.34 6.92
C GLY A 71 -23.02 9.15 5.62
N TRP A 72 -21.83 9.29 5.04
CA TRP A 72 -21.66 9.83 3.69
C TRP A 72 -21.98 8.71 2.69
N ARG A 73 -23.19 8.76 2.12
CA ARG A 73 -23.75 7.78 1.17
C ARG A 73 -24.17 8.49 -0.11
#